data_AF-A0ABD6S743-F1
#
_entry.id   AF-A0ABD6S743-F1
#
_cell.length_a   1.000
_cell.length_b   1.000
_cell.length_c   1.000
_cell.angle_alpha   90.00
_cell.angle_beta   90.00
_cell.angle_gamma   90.00
#
_symmetry.space_group_name_H-M   'P 1'
#
loop_
_entity.id
_entity.type
_entity.pdbx_description
1 polymer ?
#
loop_
_entity_poly.entity_id
_entity_poly.type
_entity_poly.pdbx_seq_one_letter_code
_entity_poly.pdbx_strand_id
1 'polypeptide(L)' 'MENKEYFYCYSPALHVFLRERNIRYICMALNENTLRKFWQYKSSPELDEALATWAANKPR' A
#
# COMPACT_ATOMS: atom_id res chain seq x y z
N MET A 1 16.36 -0.70 11.87
CA MET A 1 15.31 -1.04 10.90
C MET A 1 14.13 -0.15 11.22
N GLU A 2 13.81 0.83 10.38
CA GLU A 2 12.66 1.71 10.61
C GLU A 2 11.39 0.85 10.52
N ASN A 3 10.84 0.48 11.68
CA ASN A 3 9.47 -0.02 11.78
C ASN A 3 8.55 1.14 11.42
N LYS A 4 8.37 1.40 10.12
CA LYS A 4 7.31 2.28 9.66
C LYS A 4 6.01 1.56 9.96
N GLU A 5 5.40 1.91 11.09
CA GLU A 5 4.10 1.38 11.53
C GLU A 5 3.01 1.55 10.47
N TYR A 6 3.22 2.49 9.55
CA TYR A 6 2.31 2.80 8.46
C TYR A 6 2.99 2.75 7.09
N PHE A 7 2.29 2.12 6.15
CA PHE A 7 2.65 2.10 4.74
C PHE A 7 1.71 3.00 3.94
N TYR A 8 2.27 3.88 3.12
CA TYR A 8 1.51 4.81 2.28
C TYR A 8 1.55 4.33 0.82
N CYS A 9 0.40 3.87 0.33
CA CYS A 9 0.23 3.44 -1.04
C CYS A 9 -0.27 4.60 -1.91
N TYR A 10 0.49 4.94 -2.95
CA TYR A 10 0.13 5.96 -3.95
C TYR A 10 -0.26 5.37 -5.31
N SER A 11 -0.09 4.06 -5.51
CA SER A 11 -0.39 3.40 -6.78
C SER A 11 -1.79 2.77 -6.74
N PRO A 12 -2.71 3.19 -7.62
CA PRO A 12 -4.03 2.57 -7.71
C PRO A 12 -3.97 1.07 -8.02
N ALA A 13 -3.03 0.63 -8.86
CA ALA A 13 -2.85 -0.77 -9.20
C ALA A 13 -2.45 -1.61 -7.98
N LEU A 14 -1.52 -1.09 -7.18
CA LEU A 14 -1.13 -1.74 -5.92
C LEU A 14 -2.27 -1.75 -4.92
N HIS A 15 -3.07 -0.67 -4.82
CA HIS A 15 -4.24 -0.66 -3.95
C HIS A 15 -5.26 -1.74 -4.32
N VAL A 16 -5.54 -1.92 -5.61
CA VAL A 16 -6.44 -2.98 -6.10
C VAL A 16 -5.90 -4.36 -5.70
N PHE A 17 -4.62 -4.64 -5.95
CA PHE A 17 -3.97 -5.89 -5.57
C PHE A 17 -4.06 -6.17 -4.05
N LEU A 18 -3.81 -5.16 -3.21
CA LEU A 18 -3.92 -5.31 -1.76
C LEU A 18 -5.38 -5.58 -1.34
N ARG A 19 -6.35 -4.94 -2.00
CA ARG A 19 -7.78 -5.17 -1.77
C ARG A 19 -8.23 -6.57 -2.17
N GLU A 20 -7.73 -7.12 -3.26
CA GLU A 20 -8.01 -8.50 -3.69
C GLU A 20 -7.49 -9.52 -2.68
N ARG A 21 -6.40 -9.20 -1.98
CA ARG A 21 -5.86 -9.98 -0.85
C ARG A 21 -6.56 -9.71 0.49
N ASN A 22 -7.68 -8.98 0.49
CA ASN A 22 -8.43 -8.61 1.69
C ASN A 22 -7.65 -7.76 2.71
N ILE A 23 -6.53 -7.14 2.29
CA ILE A 23 -5.73 -6.28 3.15
C ILE A 23 -6.43 -4.92 3.26
N ARG A 24 -6.83 -4.57 4.48
CA ARG A 24 -7.59 -3.33 4.75
C ARG A 24 -6.67 -2.15 4.98
N TYR A 25 -6.99 -1.05 4.31
CA TYR A 25 -6.39 0.25 4.61
C TYR A 25 -7.04 0.84 5.87
N ILE A 26 -6.27 1.63 6.62
CA ILE A 26 -6.74 2.39 7.78
C ILE A 26 -7.55 3.59 7.30
N CYS A 27 -6.97 4.38 6.40
CA CYS A 27 -7.60 5.57 5.87
C CYS A 27 -7.15 5.85 4.43
N MET A 28 -7.89 6.74 3.80
CA MET A 28 -7.66 7.20 2.44
C MET A 28 -7.75 8.72 2.48
N ALA A 29 -6.74 9.39 1.96
CA ALA A 29 -6.64 10.84 1.99
C ALA A 29 -6.03 11.37 0.68
N LEU A 30 -6.08 12.69 0.53
CA LEU A 30 -5.44 13.41 -0.58
C LEU A 30 -4.18 14.08 -0.04
N ASN A 31 -3.09 13.96 -0.78
CA ASN A 31 -1.88 14.72 -0.49
C ASN A 31 -2.13 16.19 -0.86
N GLU A 32 -1.99 17.12 0.09
CA GLU A 32 -2.35 18.53 -0.11
C GLU A 32 -1.58 19.23 -1.24
N ASN A 33 -0.32 18.82 -1.47
CA ASN A 33 0.53 19.44 -2.50
C ASN A 33 0.22 18.95 -3.91
N THR A 34 -0.14 17.68 -4.04
CA THR A 34 -0.34 17.04 -5.35
C THR A 34 -1.81 16.75 -5.67
N LEU A 35 -2.68 16.92 -4.67
CA LEU A 35 -4.08 16.49 -4.67
C LEU A 35 -4.27 15.02 -5.08
N ARG A 36 -3.22 14.20 -4.93
CA ARG A 36 -3.25 12.78 -5.28
C ARG A 36 -3.74 11.96 -4.12
N LYS A 37 -4.60 11.00 -4.46
CA LYS A 37 -5.15 10.03 -3.52
C LYS A 37 -4.08 9.05 -3.07
N PHE A 38 -4.05 8.79 -1.77
CA PHE A 38 -3.25 7.75 -1.17
C PHE A 38 -4.05 6.94 -0.15
N TRP A 39 -3.58 5.73 0.10
CA TRP A 39 -4.16 4.81 1.08
C TRP A 39 -3.10 4.47 2.12
N GLN A 40 -3.43 4.64 3.39
CA GLN A 40 -2.56 4.29 4.50
C GLN A 40 -2.93 2.89 5.01
N TYR A 41 -1.94 2.03 5.17
CA TYR A 41 -2.08 0.69 5.72
C TYR A 41 -1.28 0.57 7.01
N LYS A 42 -1.75 -0.29 7.92
CA LYS A 42 -0.95 -0.70 9.07
C LYS A 42 0.10 -1.69 8.58
N SER A 43 1.34 -1.52 9.03
CA SER A 43 2.39 -2.50 8.77
C SER A 43 2.02 -3.83 9.42
N SER A 44 2.05 -4.90 8.62
CA SER A 44 1.74 -6.26 9.04
C SER A 44 2.53 -7.25 8.20
N PRO A 45 2.82 -8.47 8.71
CA PRO A 45 3.51 -9.49 7.93
C PRO A 45 2.82 -9.82 6.60
N GLU A 46 1.48 -9.85 6.58
CA GLU A 46 0.68 -10.05 5.36
C GLU A 46 0.88 -8.94 4.32
N LEU A 47 0.97 -7.69 4.79
CA LEU A 47 1.25 -6.56 3.91
C LEU A 47 2.65 -6.67 3.32
N ASP A 48 3.65 -6.98 4.15
CA ASP A 48 5.03 -7.13 3.70
C ASP A 48 5.17 -8.25 2.66
N GLU A 49 4.52 -9.39 2.87
CA GLU A 49 4.49 -10.49 1.91
C GLU A 49 3.81 -10.08 0.59
N ALA A 50 2.68 -9.37 0.67
CA ALA A 50 1.98 -8.87 -0.51
C ALA A 50 2.85 -7.87 -1.29
N LEU A 51 3.55 -6.96 -0.60
CA LEU A 51 4.46 -6.00 -1.21
C LEU A 51 5.66 -6.70 -1.89
N ALA A 52 6.23 -7.71 -1.24
CA ALA A 52 7.30 -8.52 -1.82
C ALA A 52 6.82 -9.28 -3.08
N THR A 53 5.63 -9.88 -3.02
CA THR A 53 5.02 -10.56 -4.15
C THR A 53 4.78 -9.62 -5.33
N TRP A 54 4.27 -8.42 -5.05
CA TRP A 54 4.02 -7.39 -6.06
C TRP A 54 5.33 -6.89 -6.69
N ALA A 55 6.38 -6.69 -5.88
CA ALA A 55 7.69 -6.27 -6.37
C ALA A 55 8.33 -7.32 -7.29
N ALA A 56 8.19 -8.61 -6.96
CA ALA A 56 8.70 -9.71 -7.77
C ALA A 56 7.94 -9.87 -9.10
N ASN A 57 6.64 -9.56 -9.13
CA ASN A 57 5.78 -9.70 -10.31
C ASN A 57 5.56 -8.38 -11.07
N LYS A 58 6.32 -7.31 -10.75
CA LYS A 58 6.10 -6.00 -11.35
C LYS A 58 6.38 -6.09 -12.86
N PRO A 59 5.39 -5.84 -13.74
CA PRO A 59 5.63 -5.82 -15.17
C PRO A 59 6.69 -4.74 -15.46
N ARG A 60 7.73 -5.15 -16.19
CA ARG A 60 8.91 -4.34 -16.52
C ARG A 60 8.59 -3.29 -17.56
#